data_AF-A0AAX6H539-F1
#
_entry.id   AF-A0AAX6H539-F1
#
_cell.length_a   1.000
_cell.length_b   1.000
_cell.length_c   1.000
_cell.angle_alpha   90.00
_cell.angle_beta   90.00
_cell.angle_gamma   90.00
#
_symmetry.space_group_name_H-M   'P 1'
#
loop_
_entity.id
_entity.type
_entity.pdbx_description
1 polymer ?
#
loop_
_entity_poly.entity_id
_entity_poly.type
_entity_poly.pdbx_seq_one_letter_code
_entity_poly.pdbx_strand_id
1 'polypeptide(L)'
;MMTIGDMSTRVKELEVAVDLAELSKQQVEKESALAKEKAENSLMEIKRLEQMLSSVMKERDLLKKDDPTLTKLKSGLSESGLGSETVVQSLEKSLAQKESVIREVESSLHEQREVINRQHDEIKLLNERLSAEARRVKSMEREGDRLRAEISLLESKLGHGDFSAANTKVLRMVNTLAVDNDAKHTIEALRAELQKTQAKLQAIEELKGQSDSGNIIDTGIPEKLAQLKGQIAILEKREERYKTVFAERISVFRRACCSLFGYKIVMDDQHRPNGIPVTRFTLQSIYAQSDGEKLEFDYESGNTNILVNEYTSQPEISHQVEVFIRKMNSIPAFTANLTMESFNKRTLS
;
A
#
# COMPACT_ATOMS: atom_id res chain seq x y z
N MET A 1 12.42 -9.53 -31.46
CA MET A 1 13.17 -9.43 -30.19
C MET A 1 12.36 -8.56 -29.26
N MET A 2 11.97 -9.03 -28.08
CA MET A 2 11.32 -8.18 -27.08
C MET A 2 12.27 -7.06 -26.69
N THR A 3 11.79 -5.82 -26.66
CA THR A 3 12.61 -4.71 -26.24
C THR A 3 12.84 -4.81 -24.73
N ILE A 4 13.94 -4.25 -24.22
CA ILE A 4 14.27 -4.27 -22.79
C ILE A 4 13.14 -3.65 -21.95
N GLY A 5 12.39 -2.69 -22.53
CA GLY A 5 11.19 -2.12 -21.93
C GLY A 5 10.06 -3.12 -21.71
N ASP A 6 9.76 -3.96 -22.71
CA ASP A 6 8.69 -4.96 -22.65
C ASP A 6 9.01 -6.10 -21.66
N MET A 7 10.29 -6.42 -21.52
CA MET A 7 10.75 -7.36 -20.49
C MET A 7 10.63 -6.74 -19.09
N SER A 8 10.93 -5.44 -18.95
CA SER A 8 10.80 -4.74 -17.66
C SER A 8 9.35 -4.59 -17.21
N THR A 9 8.41 -4.34 -18.13
CA THR A 9 6.97 -4.26 -17.80
C THR A 9 6.42 -5.62 -17.39
N ARG A 10 6.76 -6.70 -18.12
CA ARG A 10 6.36 -8.07 -17.75
C ARG A 10 6.90 -8.50 -16.39
N VAL A 11 8.13 -8.13 -16.06
CA VAL A 11 8.70 -8.41 -14.73
C VAL A 11 7.90 -7.70 -13.64
N LYS A 12 7.56 -6.42 -13.84
CA LYS A 12 6.71 -5.67 -12.89
C LYS A 12 5.31 -6.25 -12.76
N GLU A 13 4.70 -6.68 -13.87
CA GLU A 13 3.39 -7.34 -13.84
C GLU A 13 3.42 -8.67 -13.08
N LEU A 14 4.50 -9.45 -13.25
CA LEU A 14 4.69 -10.69 -12.50
C LEU A 14 4.97 -10.42 -11.01
N GLU A 15 5.75 -9.40 -10.67
CA GLU A 15 5.97 -8.98 -9.27
C GLU A 15 4.65 -8.62 -8.59
N VAL A 16 3.82 -7.79 -9.24
CA VAL A 16 2.49 -7.43 -8.72
C VAL A 16 1.57 -8.65 -8.58
N ALA A 17 1.62 -9.59 -9.54
CA ALA A 17 0.83 -10.83 -9.45
C ALA A 17 1.29 -11.74 -8.31
N VAL A 18 2.59 -11.79 -8.03
CA VAL A 18 3.16 -12.53 -6.90
C VAL A 18 2.74 -11.89 -5.58
N ASP A 19 2.83 -10.57 -5.45
CA ASP A 19 2.40 -9.85 -4.25
C ASP A 19 0.91 -10.06 -3.94
N LEU A 20 0.07 -10.01 -4.98
CA LEU A 20 -1.37 -10.30 -4.86
C LEU A 20 -1.65 -11.75 -4.44
N ALA A 21 -0.89 -12.70 -5.00
CA ALA A 21 -1.01 -14.11 -4.62
C ALA A 21 -0.55 -14.35 -3.18
N GLU A 22 0.50 -13.69 -2.72
CA GLU A 22 0.98 -13.77 -1.33
C GLU A 22 -0.02 -13.16 -0.34
N LEU A 23 -0.60 -12.00 -0.66
CA LEU A 23 -1.67 -11.40 0.15
C LEU A 23 -2.90 -12.30 0.24
N SER A 24 -3.32 -12.89 -0.89
CA SER A 24 -4.43 -13.84 -0.91
C SER A 24 -4.13 -15.09 -0.09
N LYS A 25 -2.91 -15.64 -0.21
CA LYS A 25 -2.45 -16.78 0.60
C LYS A 25 -2.48 -16.45 2.10
N GLN A 26 -1.94 -15.30 2.51
CA GLN A 26 -1.94 -14.89 3.93
C GLN A 26 -3.37 -14.72 4.48
N GLN A 27 -4.29 -14.21 3.66
CA GLN A 27 -5.69 -14.09 4.06
C GLN A 27 -6.34 -15.45 4.27
N VAL A 28 -6.14 -16.39 3.33
CA VAL A 28 -6.66 -17.76 3.44
C VAL A 28 -6.04 -18.50 4.63
N GLU A 29 -4.75 -18.30 4.91
CA GLU A 29 -4.08 -18.90 6.07
C GLU A 29 -4.65 -18.36 7.40
N LYS A 30 -4.92 -17.05 7.49
CA LYS A 30 -5.58 -16.45 8.67
C LYS A 30 -7.00 -16.97 8.87
N GLU A 31 -7.79 -17.04 7.80
CA GLU A 31 -9.15 -17.58 7.85
C GLU A 31 -9.16 -19.06 8.22
N SER A 32 -8.21 -19.84 7.70
CA SER A 32 -8.04 -21.25 8.06
C SER A 32 -7.64 -21.43 9.53
N ALA A 33 -6.72 -20.61 10.05
CA ALA A 33 -6.31 -20.65 11.45
C ALA A 33 -7.49 -20.32 12.38
N LEU A 34 -8.27 -19.27 12.07
CA LEU A 34 -9.46 -18.90 12.83
C LEU A 34 -10.54 -19.99 12.80
N ALA A 35 -10.75 -20.61 11.63
CA ALA A 35 -11.70 -21.72 11.50
C ALA A 35 -11.28 -22.94 12.33
N LYS A 36 -9.97 -23.22 12.39
CA LYS A 36 -9.42 -24.32 13.21
C LYS A 36 -9.60 -24.06 14.70
N GLU A 37 -9.29 -22.85 15.17
CA GLU A 37 -9.50 -22.46 16.58
C GLU A 37 -10.98 -22.55 16.98
N LYS A 38 -11.88 -22.08 16.11
CA LYS A 38 -13.33 -22.19 16.34
C LYS A 38 -13.79 -23.65 16.41
N ALA A 39 -13.26 -24.51 15.56
CA ALA A 39 -13.56 -25.94 15.59
C ALA A 39 -13.06 -26.62 16.87
N GLU A 40 -11.84 -26.29 17.33
CA GLU A 40 -11.29 -26.80 18.60
C GLU A 40 -12.13 -26.34 19.80
N ASN A 41 -12.55 -25.08 19.83
CA ASN A 41 -13.45 -24.54 20.86
C ASN A 41 -14.81 -25.24 20.87
N SER A 42 -15.42 -25.45 19.70
CA SER A 42 -16.68 -26.21 19.60
C SER A 42 -16.52 -27.65 20.07
N LEU A 43 -15.38 -28.29 19.79
CA LEU A 43 -15.11 -29.67 20.21
C LEU A 43 -14.92 -29.77 21.74
N MET A 44 -14.30 -28.77 22.36
CA MET A 44 -14.23 -28.68 23.83
C MET A 44 -15.62 -28.50 24.47
N GLU A 45 -16.47 -27.66 23.89
CA GLU A 45 -17.83 -27.48 24.43
C GLU A 45 -18.70 -28.73 24.25
N ILE A 46 -18.59 -29.44 23.12
CA ILE A 46 -19.25 -30.73 22.93
C ILE A 46 -18.84 -31.72 24.02
N LYS A 47 -17.53 -31.86 24.30
CA LYS A 47 -17.05 -32.74 25.38
C LYS A 47 -17.60 -32.35 26.75
N ARG A 48 -17.71 -31.05 27.03
CA ARG A 48 -18.30 -30.54 28.28
C ARG A 48 -19.78 -30.91 28.39
N LEU A 49 -20.54 -30.72 27.31
CA LEU A 49 -21.95 -31.08 27.24
C LEU A 49 -22.16 -32.59 27.38
N GLU A 50 -21.33 -33.42 26.74
CA GLU A 50 -21.38 -34.88 26.88
C GLU A 50 -21.14 -35.34 28.33
N GLN A 51 -20.18 -34.73 29.03
CA GLN A 51 -19.93 -35.02 30.46
C GLN A 51 -21.12 -34.63 31.35
N MET A 52 -21.70 -33.45 31.11
CA MET A 52 -22.88 -32.98 31.84
C MET A 52 -24.08 -33.89 31.60
N LEU A 53 -24.31 -34.30 30.34
CA LEU A 53 -25.38 -35.22 29.97
C LEU A 53 -25.19 -36.61 30.60
N SER A 54 -23.95 -37.11 30.68
CA SER A 54 -23.65 -38.35 31.42
C SER A 54 -23.98 -38.24 32.91
N SER A 55 -23.69 -37.12 33.55
CA SER A 55 -24.03 -36.88 34.95
C SER A 55 -25.55 -36.87 35.17
N VAL A 56 -26.29 -36.13 34.33
CA VAL A 56 -27.75 -36.07 34.39
C VAL A 56 -28.39 -37.43 34.11
N MET A 57 -27.85 -38.21 33.17
CA MET A 57 -28.32 -39.57 32.92
C MET A 57 -28.11 -40.49 34.14
N LYS A 58 -26.97 -40.37 34.84
CA LYS A 58 -26.72 -41.13 36.07
C LYS A 58 -27.70 -40.72 37.18
N GLU A 59 -27.94 -39.43 37.38
CA GLU A 59 -28.91 -38.95 38.36
C GLU A 59 -30.33 -39.43 38.05
N ARG A 60 -30.75 -39.36 36.77
CA ARG A 60 -32.03 -39.92 36.32
C ARG A 60 -32.13 -41.43 36.63
N ASP A 61 -31.08 -42.18 36.37
CA ASP A 61 -31.06 -43.63 36.59
C ASP A 61 -31.07 -43.99 38.08
N LEU A 62 -30.50 -43.16 38.94
CA LEU A 62 -30.61 -43.28 40.40
C LEU A 62 -32.04 -42.99 40.87
N LEU A 63 -32.62 -41.86 40.43
CA LEU A 63 -34.02 -41.50 40.74
C LEU A 63 -35.02 -42.57 40.28
N LYS A 64 -34.76 -43.19 39.11
CA LYS A 64 -35.60 -44.29 38.59
C LYS A 64 -35.46 -45.59 39.39
N LYS A 65 -34.31 -45.81 40.06
CA LYS A 65 -34.09 -46.94 40.99
C LYS A 65 -34.70 -46.68 42.38
N ASP A 66 -34.89 -45.42 42.76
CA ASP A 66 -35.53 -45.03 44.03
C ASP A 66 -37.08 -44.99 43.95
N ASP A 67 -37.65 -45.02 42.74
CA ASP A 67 -39.10 -45.11 42.49
C ASP A 67 -39.78 -46.39 43.06
N PRO A 68 -39.19 -47.60 42.99
CA PRO A 68 -39.74 -48.78 43.68
C PRO A 68 -39.63 -48.72 45.22
N THR A 69 -38.84 -47.80 45.79
CA THR A 69 -38.81 -47.56 47.25
C THR A 69 -39.85 -46.52 47.70
N LEU A 70 -40.19 -45.54 46.86
CA LEU A 70 -41.22 -44.53 47.13
C LEU A 70 -42.65 -45.12 47.11
N THR A 71 -42.86 -46.18 46.32
CA THR A 71 -44.14 -46.92 46.29
C THR A 71 -44.34 -47.83 47.51
N LYS A 72 -43.26 -48.23 48.23
CA LYS A 72 -43.35 -49.00 49.48
C LYS A 72 -43.47 -48.15 50.75
N LEU A 73 -43.07 -46.87 50.71
CA LEU A 73 -43.19 -45.95 51.85
C LEU A 73 -44.58 -45.29 51.96
N LYS A 74 -45.42 -45.37 50.93
CA LYS A 74 -46.78 -44.83 50.95
C LYS A 74 -47.81 -45.71 51.66
N SER A 75 -47.45 -46.93 52.10
CA SER A 75 -48.36 -47.86 52.78
C SER A 75 -48.24 -47.86 54.30
N GLY A 76 -47.58 -46.88 54.90
CA GLY A 76 -47.55 -46.75 56.35
C GLY A 76 -46.99 -45.41 56.77
N LEU A 77 -47.88 -44.50 57.17
CA LEU A 77 -47.74 -43.55 58.29
C LEU A 77 -48.86 -42.51 58.16
N SER A 78 -49.96 -42.76 58.87
CA SER A 78 -50.78 -41.70 59.45
C SER A 78 -50.00 -41.04 60.59
N GLU A 79 -50.29 -39.75 60.81
CA GLU A 79 -49.81 -38.85 61.88
C GLU A 79 -48.53 -38.02 61.61
N SER A 80 -48.69 -36.92 60.87
CA SER A 80 -48.11 -35.60 61.22
C SER A 80 -48.62 -34.52 60.24
N GLY A 81 -49.75 -33.89 60.58
CA GLY A 81 -50.46 -32.95 59.70
C GLY A 81 -49.83 -31.57 59.53
N LEU A 82 -48.77 -31.22 60.26
CA LEU A 82 -48.18 -29.87 60.25
C LEU A 82 -46.75 -29.80 59.68
N GLY A 83 -45.97 -30.88 59.79
CA GLY A 83 -44.61 -30.96 59.22
C GLY A 83 -44.59 -31.27 57.72
N SER A 84 -45.58 -32.00 57.22
CA SER A 84 -45.66 -32.35 55.79
C SER A 84 -46.09 -31.16 54.93
N GLU A 85 -46.94 -30.26 55.45
CA GLU A 85 -47.47 -29.13 54.69
C GLU A 85 -46.42 -28.03 54.46
N THR A 86 -45.58 -27.77 55.46
CA THR A 86 -44.45 -26.82 55.34
C THR A 86 -43.38 -27.31 54.36
N VAL A 87 -43.09 -28.62 54.35
CA VAL A 87 -42.18 -29.23 53.37
C VAL A 87 -42.75 -29.16 51.96
N VAL A 88 -44.04 -29.47 51.77
CA VAL A 88 -44.72 -29.36 50.48
C VAL A 88 -44.69 -27.92 49.95
N GLN A 89 -45.02 -26.92 50.77
CA GLN A 89 -44.95 -25.50 50.37
C GLN A 89 -43.53 -25.05 50.01
N SER A 90 -42.50 -25.58 50.68
CA SER A 90 -41.10 -25.26 50.34
C SER A 90 -40.68 -25.85 48.99
N LEU A 91 -41.14 -27.07 48.69
CA LEU A 91 -40.90 -27.73 47.41
C LEU A 91 -41.67 -27.04 46.28
N GLU A 92 -42.92 -26.62 46.52
CA GLU A 92 -43.71 -25.84 45.56
C GLU A 92 -43.04 -24.50 45.21
N LYS A 93 -42.52 -23.78 46.21
CA LYS A 93 -41.74 -22.55 45.98
C LYS A 93 -40.47 -22.82 45.18
N SER A 94 -39.74 -23.89 45.51
CA SER A 94 -38.53 -24.28 44.78
C SER A 94 -38.84 -24.69 43.34
N LEU A 95 -39.95 -25.40 43.11
CA LEU A 95 -40.41 -25.79 41.78
C LEU A 95 -40.80 -24.55 40.96
N ALA A 96 -41.60 -23.63 41.52
CA ALA A 96 -41.97 -22.38 40.86
C ALA A 96 -40.74 -21.53 40.50
N GLN A 97 -39.73 -21.49 41.38
CA GLN A 97 -38.46 -20.81 41.09
C GLN A 97 -37.70 -21.48 39.93
N LYS A 98 -37.58 -22.80 39.93
CA LYS A 98 -36.92 -23.54 38.83
C LYS A 98 -37.67 -23.36 37.51
N GLU A 99 -39.00 -23.40 37.51
CA GLU A 99 -39.81 -23.13 36.33
C GLU A 99 -39.61 -21.71 35.80
N SER A 100 -39.43 -20.71 36.68
CA SER A 100 -39.09 -19.35 36.25
C SER A 100 -37.74 -19.29 35.55
N VAL A 101 -36.73 -19.92 36.14
CA VAL A 101 -35.38 -19.96 35.55
C VAL A 101 -35.39 -20.70 34.21
N ILE A 102 -36.13 -21.81 34.10
CA ILE A 102 -36.28 -22.55 32.84
C ILE A 102 -36.89 -21.65 31.76
N ARG A 103 -37.96 -20.90 32.08
CA ARG A 103 -38.59 -19.96 31.13
C ARG A 103 -37.62 -18.87 30.67
N GLU A 104 -36.82 -18.32 31.58
CA GLU A 104 -35.81 -17.30 31.23
C GLU A 104 -34.73 -17.86 30.29
N VAL A 105 -34.22 -19.07 30.59
CA VAL A 105 -33.23 -19.73 29.75
C VAL A 105 -33.80 -20.09 28.38
N GLU A 106 -35.04 -20.58 28.32
CA GLU A 106 -35.74 -20.86 27.06
C GLU A 106 -35.93 -19.59 26.22
N SER A 107 -36.29 -18.47 26.84
CA SER A 107 -36.40 -17.17 26.17
C SER A 107 -35.05 -16.71 25.62
N SER A 108 -33.98 -16.79 26.42
CA SER A 108 -32.64 -16.41 25.99
C SER A 108 -32.12 -17.30 24.85
N LEU A 109 -32.38 -18.61 24.92
CA LEU A 109 -32.03 -19.55 23.85
C LEU A 109 -32.78 -19.24 22.55
N HIS A 110 -34.05 -18.87 22.65
CA HIS A 110 -34.85 -18.46 21.50
C HIS A 110 -34.29 -17.19 20.85
N GLU A 111 -33.98 -16.17 21.64
CA GLU A 111 -33.35 -14.94 21.15
C GLU A 111 -32.00 -15.20 20.48
N GLN A 112 -31.16 -16.03 21.08
CA GLN A 112 -29.87 -16.42 20.49
C GLN A 112 -30.05 -17.16 19.16
N ARG A 113 -31.04 -18.06 19.06
CA ARG A 113 -31.35 -18.77 17.82
C ARG A 113 -31.77 -17.80 16.72
N GLU A 114 -32.57 -16.79 17.03
CA GLU A 114 -32.97 -15.77 16.07
C GLU A 114 -31.78 -14.93 15.59
N VAL A 115 -30.85 -14.57 16.48
CA VAL A 115 -29.61 -13.87 16.10
C VAL A 115 -28.75 -14.74 15.18
N ILE A 116 -28.57 -16.02 15.51
CA ILE A 116 -27.80 -16.96 14.69
C ILE A 116 -28.43 -17.13 13.32
N ASN A 117 -29.76 -17.22 13.23
CA ASN A 117 -30.47 -17.31 11.95
C ASN A 117 -30.23 -16.06 11.09
N ARG A 118 -30.34 -14.85 11.66
CA ARG A 118 -30.07 -13.60 10.94
C ARG A 118 -28.63 -13.53 10.44
N GLN A 119 -27.66 -13.89 11.29
CA GLN A 119 -26.26 -13.94 10.91
C GLN A 119 -26.00 -14.97 9.80
N HIS A 120 -26.67 -16.12 9.86
CA HIS A 120 -26.56 -17.15 8.82
C HIS A 120 -27.09 -16.64 7.46
N ASP A 121 -28.23 -15.96 7.46
CA ASP A 121 -28.81 -15.37 6.26
C ASP A 121 -27.91 -14.26 5.68
N GLU A 122 -27.30 -13.43 6.54
CA GLU A 122 -26.35 -12.40 6.13
C GLU A 122 -25.08 -13.01 5.51
N ILE A 123 -24.50 -14.03 6.14
CA ILE A 123 -23.34 -14.75 5.61
C ILE A 123 -23.67 -15.38 4.26
N LYS A 124 -24.86 -15.97 4.11
CA LYS A 124 -25.32 -16.55 2.85
C LYS A 124 -25.40 -15.49 1.74
N LEU A 125 -26.00 -14.33 2.03
CA LEU A 125 -26.09 -13.21 1.09
C LEU A 125 -24.70 -12.70 0.68
N LEU A 126 -23.80 -12.52 1.65
CA LEU A 126 -22.43 -12.07 1.38
C LEU A 126 -21.66 -13.09 0.53
N ASN A 127 -21.84 -14.39 0.78
CA ASN A 127 -21.21 -15.45 0.01
C ASN A 127 -21.74 -15.50 -1.44
N GLU A 128 -23.05 -15.29 -1.64
CA GLU A 128 -23.63 -15.19 -2.98
C GLU A 128 -23.08 -13.97 -3.75
N ARG A 129 -22.94 -12.83 -3.08
CA ARG A 129 -22.34 -11.62 -3.66
C ARG A 129 -20.87 -11.82 -4.01
N LEU A 130 -20.11 -12.46 -3.12
CA LEU A 130 -18.71 -12.80 -3.36
C LEU A 130 -18.56 -13.74 -4.57
N SER A 131 -19.42 -14.75 -4.68
CA SER A 131 -19.46 -15.66 -5.82
C SER A 131 -19.78 -14.94 -7.13
N ALA A 132 -20.73 -14.01 -7.12
CA ALA A 132 -21.06 -13.19 -8.28
C ALA A 132 -19.88 -12.31 -8.72
N GLU A 133 -19.20 -11.69 -7.76
CA GLU A 133 -18.04 -10.85 -8.02
C GLU A 133 -16.84 -11.64 -8.55
N ALA A 134 -16.58 -12.84 -7.99
CA ALA A 134 -15.56 -13.74 -8.50
C ALA A 134 -15.82 -14.18 -9.96
N ARG A 135 -17.09 -14.37 -10.34
CA ARG A 135 -17.46 -14.63 -11.75
C ARG A 135 -17.20 -13.40 -12.64
N ARG A 136 -17.47 -12.20 -12.13
CA ARG A 136 -17.22 -10.93 -12.85
C ARG A 136 -15.73 -10.72 -13.11
N VAL A 137 -14.89 -10.94 -12.11
CA VAL A 137 -13.42 -10.86 -12.24
C VAL A 137 -12.92 -11.81 -13.33
N LYS A 138 -13.32 -13.10 -13.28
CA LYS A 138 -12.96 -14.08 -14.33
C LYS A 138 -13.42 -13.69 -15.73
N SER A 139 -14.53 -12.96 -15.85
CA SER A 139 -15.00 -12.44 -17.14
C SER A 139 -14.08 -11.33 -17.66
N MET A 140 -13.71 -10.38 -16.79
CA MET A 140 -12.82 -9.27 -17.15
C MET A 140 -11.41 -9.77 -17.48
N GLU A 141 -10.89 -10.78 -16.78
CA GLU A 141 -9.60 -11.40 -17.09
C GLU A 141 -9.57 -11.98 -18.50
N ARG A 142 -10.64 -12.72 -18.90
CA ARG A 142 -10.76 -13.25 -20.27
C ARG A 142 -10.84 -12.14 -21.32
N GLU A 143 -11.52 -11.04 -21.02
CA GLU A 143 -11.56 -9.88 -21.90
C GLU A 143 -10.18 -9.21 -22.02
N GLY A 144 -9.45 -9.09 -20.91
CA GLY A 144 -8.06 -8.62 -20.89
C GLY A 144 -7.14 -9.49 -21.75
N ASP A 145 -7.28 -10.82 -21.65
CA ASP A 145 -6.55 -11.76 -22.51
C ASP A 145 -6.92 -11.60 -23.99
N ARG A 146 -8.20 -11.43 -24.30
CA ARG A 146 -8.68 -11.18 -25.67
C ARG A 146 -8.08 -9.89 -26.24
N LEU A 147 -8.08 -8.82 -25.46
CA LEU A 147 -7.52 -7.53 -25.87
C LEU A 147 -6.00 -7.59 -26.04
N ARG A 148 -5.28 -8.29 -25.16
CA ARG A 148 -3.83 -8.51 -25.32
C ARG A 148 -3.50 -9.29 -26.59
N ALA A 149 -4.31 -10.29 -26.93
CA ALA A 149 -4.16 -11.03 -28.18
C ALA A 149 -4.45 -10.14 -29.41
N GLU A 150 -5.47 -9.29 -29.35
CA GLU A 150 -5.79 -8.32 -30.40
C GLU A 150 -4.66 -7.30 -30.59
N ILE A 151 -4.12 -6.74 -29.50
CA ILE A 151 -2.97 -5.83 -29.54
C ILE A 151 -1.77 -6.54 -30.18
N SER A 152 -1.45 -7.77 -29.77
CA SER A 152 -0.34 -8.54 -30.34
C SER A 152 -0.51 -8.77 -31.85
N LEU A 153 -1.74 -9.04 -32.30
CA LEU A 153 -2.05 -9.19 -33.72
C LEU A 153 -1.90 -7.86 -34.48
N LEU A 154 -2.37 -6.76 -33.92
CA LEU A 154 -2.24 -5.43 -34.50
C LEU A 154 -0.78 -4.98 -34.58
N GLU A 155 0.00 -5.22 -33.52
CA GLU A 155 1.44 -4.96 -33.48
C GLU A 155 2.20 -5.77 -34.53
N SER A 156 1.83 -7.05 -34.72
CA SER A 156 2.40 -7.87 -35.79
C SER A 156 2.07 -7.31 -37.18
N LYS A 157 0.83 -6.90 -37.44
CA LYS A 157 0.44 -6.24 -38.71
C LYS A 157 1.20 -4.93 -38.93
N LEU A 158 1.38 -4.12 -37.88
CA LEU A 158 2.18 -2.89 -37.93
C LEU A 158 3.67 -3.21 -38.20
N GLY A 159 4.21 -4.26 -37.59
CA GLY A 159 5.60 -4.68 -37.77
C GLY A 159 5.90 -5.24 -39.17
N HIS A 160 4.91 -5.86 -39.82
CA HIS A 160 5.05 -6.43 -41.17
C HIS A 160 4.79 -5.45 -42.30
N GLY A 161 4.31 -4.24 -42.01
CA GLY A 161 4.04 -3.26 -43.04
C GLY A 161 2.70 -3.45 -43.75
N ASP A 162 1.79 -4.26 -43.19
CA ASP A 162 0.44 -4.52 -43.69
C ASP A 162 -0.49 -3.32 -43.43
N PHE A 163 -0.03 -2.12 -43.81
CA PHE A 163 -0.82 -0.89 -43.79
C PHE A 163 -1.16 -0.50 -45.22
N SER A 164 -2.45 -0.42 -45.52
CA SER A 164 -2.92 0.24 -46.72
C SER A 164 -2.68 1.75 -46.57
N ALA A 165 -1.89 2.34 -47.48
CA ALA A 165 -1.63 3.78 -47.51
C ALA A 165 -2.92 4.62 -47.62
N ALA A 166 -4.04 4.00 -48.00
CA ALA A 166 -5.36 4.62 -48.02
C ALA A 166 -5.98 4.80 -46.62
N ASN A 167 -5.61 3.98 -45.62
CA ASN A 167 -6.27 3.94 -44.30
C ASN A 167 -5.39 4.39 -43.13
N THR A 168 -4.07 4.59 -43.30
CA THR A 168 -3.18 4.88 -42.17
C THR A 168 -2.09 5.88 -42.55
N LYS A 169 -2.09 7.07 -41.92
CA LYS A 169 -0.98 8.04 -41.97
C LYS A 169 -0.08 7.83 -40.75
N VAL A 170 1.15 7.37 -40.96
CA VAL A 170 2.13 7.13 -39.87
C VAL A 170 3.15 8.27 -39.84
N LEU A 171 3.18 9.03 -38.75
CA LEU A 171 4.22 10.01 -38.44
C LEU A 171 5.43 9.27 -37.85
N ARG A 172 6.50 9.13 -38.62
CA ARG A 172 7.74 8.49 -38.16
C ARG A 172 8.62 9.54 -37.48
N MET A 173 8.76 9.47 -36.16
CA MET A 173 9.72 10.29 -35.42
C MET A 173 11.06 9.55 -35.37
N VAL A 174 11.98 9.92 -36.26
CA VAL A 174 13.34 9.34 -36.33
C VAL A 174 14.27 10.20 -35.47
N ASN A 175 14.86 9.61 -34.44
CA ASN A 175 16.01 10.16 -33.73
C ASN A 175 17.26 9.39 -34.21
N THR A 176 18.36 10.11 -34.50
CA THR A 176 19.65 9.74 -35.13
C THR A 176 19.76 9.94 -36.66
N LEU A 177 20.76 10.75 -37.06
CA LEU A 177 21.28 11.11 -38.42
C LEU A 177 20.98 12.51 -39.00
N ALA A 178 20.26 13.42 -38.34
CA ALA A 178 20.15 14.81 -38.82
C ALA A 178 21.34 15.70 -38.38
N VAL A 179 21.93 15.46 -37.21
CA VAL A 179 23.03 16.30 -36.68
C VAL A 179 24.27 16.23 -37.56
N ASP A 180 24.60 15.07 -38.12
CA ASP A 180 25.76 14.94 -39.04
C ASP A 180 25.50 15.59 -40.40
N ASN A 181 24.26 15.65 -40.87
CA ASN A 181 23.94 16.24 -42.16
C ASN A 181 23.81 17.77 -42.05
N ASP A 182 23.21 18.27 -40.98
CA ASP A 182 23.14 19.70 -40.69
C ASP A 182 24.53 20.25 -40.37
N ALA A 183 25.36 19.52 -39.63
CA ALA A 183 26.76 19.89 -39.39
C ALA A 183 27.58 19.86 -40.69
N LYS A 184 27.41 18.85 -41.55
CA LYS A 184 28.08 18.79 -42.87
C LYS A 184 27.63 19.92 -43.79
N HIS A 185 26.33 20.18 -43.89
CA HIS A 185 25.80 21.30 -44.68
C HIS A 185 26.24 22.65 -44.11
N THR A 186 26.33 22.79 -42.79
CA THR A 186 26.85 24.01 -42.15
C THR A 186 28.34 24.17 -42.43
N ILE A 187 29.13 23.10 -42.38
CA ILE A 187 30.57 23.12 -42.71
C ILE A 187 30.78 23.43 -44.20
N GLU A 188 29.98 22.86 -45.10
CA GLU A 188 30.03 23.14 -46.53
C GLU A 188 29.58 24.57 -46.86
N ALA A 189 28.52 25.06 -46.22
CA ALA A 189 28.07 26.44 -46.34
C ALA A 189 29.15 27.41 -45.83
N LEU A 190 29.75 27.13 -44.68
CA LEU A 190 30.86 27.93 -44.13
C LEU A 190 32.10 27.88 -45.04
N ARG A 191 32.42 26.73 -45.65
CA ARG A 191 33.53 26.63 -46.62
C ARG A 191 33.25 27.40 -47.90
N ALA A 192 32.02 27.33 -48.42
CA ALA A 192 31.61 28.10 -49.59
C ALA A 192 31.59 29.60 -49.29
N GLU A 193 31.16 29.99 -48.09
CA GLU A 193 31.26 31.38 -47.63
C GLU A 193 32.71 31.81 -47.49
N LEU A 194 33.58 31.02 -46.87
CA LEU A 194 35.01 31.33 -46.69
C LEU A 194 35.72 31.46 -48.05
N GLN A 195 35.41 30.59 -49.01
CA GLN A 195 35.93 30.70 -50.38
C GLN A 195 35.39 31.95 -51.09
N LYS A 196 34.12 32.32 -50.85
CA LYS A 196 33.53 33.55 -51.38
C LYS A 196 34.11 34.80 -50.70
N THR A 197 34.41 34.78 -49.40
CA THR A 197 35.11 35.86 -48.72
C THR A 197 36.56 35.94 -49.16
N GLN A 198 37.25 34.82 -49.39
CA GLN A 198 38.61 34.82 -49.96
C GLN A 198 38.63 35.37 -51.39
N ALA A 199 37.69 34.98 -52.24
CA ALA A 199 37.57 35.54 -53.59
C ALA A 199 37.20 37.03 -53.54
N LYS A 200 36.34 37.45 -52.60
CA LYS A 200 36.08 38.87 -52.34
C LYS A 200 37.29 39.58 -51.75
N LEU A 201 38.11 38.93 -50.94
CA LEU A 201 39.30 39.52 -50.34
C LEU A 201 40.40 39.68 -51.38
N GLN A 202 40.55 38.73 -52.32
CA GLN A 202 41.38 38.86 -53.51
C GLN A 202 40.87 39.96 -54.44
N ALA A 203 39.55 40.01 -54.70
CA ALA A 203 38.95 41.09 -55.47
C ALA A 203 39.09 42.45 -54.75
N ILE A 204 39.06 42.47 -53.42
CA ILE A 204 39.34 43.65 -52.60
C ILE A 204 40.84 43.95 -52.59
N GLU A 205 41.76 42.99 -52.62
CA GLU A 205 43.19 43.25 -52.76
C GLU A 205 43.53 43.80 -54.16
N GLU A 206 42.81 43.37 -55.20
CA GLU A 206 42.83 43.92 -56.55
C GLU A 206 42.14 45.31 -56.63
N LEU A 207 41.09 45.54 -55.84
CA LEU A 207 40.38 46.83 -55.73
C LEU A 207 40.96 47.77 -54.66
N LYS A 208 41.87 47.33 -53.80
CA LYS A 208 42.62 48.12 -52.81
C LYS A 208 43.84 48.78 -53.46
N GLY A 209 43.77 49.00 -54.78
CA GLY A 209 44.30 50.19 -55.41
C GLY A 209 43.37 51.41 -55.29
N GLN A 210 42.10 51.25 -54.92
CA GLN A 210 41.09 52.31 -54.86
C GLN A 210 39.99 52.02 -53.81
N SER A 211 40.07 52.80 -52.72
CA SER A 211 38.93 53.34 -51.96
C SER A 211 38.21 52.47 -50.93
N ASP A 212 38.25 53.00 -49.71
CA ASP A 212 37.39 52.76 -48.56
C ASP A 212 35.90 52.71 -48.88
N SER A 213 35.17 51.85 -48.16
CA SER A 213 33.93 52.24 -47.46
C SER A 213 33.41 51.09 -46.60
N GLY A 214 33.64 51.19 -45.29
CA GLY A 214 32.88 50.48 -44.28
C GLY A 214 31.47 51.06 -44.11
N ASN A 215 30.66 50.33 -43.33
CA ASN A 215 29.25 50.52 -42.99
C ASN A 215 28.26 49.89 -43.97
N ILE A 216 27.65 48.76 -43.58
CA ILE A 216 26.23 48.39 -43.86
C ILE A 216 25.82 47.11 -43.07
N ILE A 217 26.46 46.78 -41.93
CA ILE A 217 26.01 45.62 -41.14
C ILE A 217 26.10 45.93 -39.64
N ASP A 218 25.16 46.68 -39.03
CA ASP A 218 24.88 46.47 -37.59
C ASP A 218 23.67 47.17 -36.93
N THR A 219 22.56 47.45 -37.61
CA THR A 219 21.46 48.20 -36.94
C THR A 219 20.41 47.33 -36.22
N GLY A 220 20.31 46.03 -36.51
CA GLY A 220 19.24 45.16 -35.95
C GLY A 220 19.69 44.05 -34.99
N ILE A 221 20.99 43.76 -34.91
CA ILE A 221 21.55 42.73 -34.02
C ILE A 221 21.62 43.24 -32.56
N PRO A 222 22.06 44.48 -32.30
CA PRO A 222 22.14 44.99 -30.92
C PRO A 222 20.77 45.08 -30.23
N GLU A 223 19.72 45.43 -30.99
CA GLU A 223 18.34 45.55 -30.49
C GLU A 223 17.75 44.18 -30.12
N LYS A 224 17.90 43.16 -30.99
CA LYS A 224 17.47 41.78 -30.69
C LYS A 224 18.25 41.19 -29.52
N LEU A 225 19.54 41.52 -29.40
CA LEU A 225 20.39 41.06 -28.30
C LEU A 225 19.96 41.70 -26.97
N ALA A 226 19.59 42.98 -26.96
CA ALA A 226 19.00 43.65 -25.80
C ALA A 226 17.64 43.04 -25.42
N GLN A 227 16.80 42.72 -26.41
CA GLN A 227 15.51 42.07 -26.18
C GLN A 227 15.66 40.67 -25.58
N LEU A 228 16.57 39.84 -26.11
CA LEU A 228 16.87 38.50 -25.58
C LEU A 228 17.46 38.56 -24.16
N LYS A 229 18.36 39.50 -23.89
CA LYS A 229 18.86 39.74 -22.51
C LYS A 229 17.74 40.12 -21.55
N GLY A 230 16.80 40.95 -21.99
CA GLY A 230 15.60 41.29 -21.23
C GLY A 230 14.71 40.06 -20.95
N GLN A 231 14.52 39.19 -21.94
CA GLN A 231 13.78 37.94 -21.75
C GLN A 231 14.48 36.97 -20.78
N ILE A 232 15.80 36.83 -20.89
CA ILE A 232 16.60 36.01 -19.96
C ILE A 232 16.44 36.53 -18.52
N ALA A 233 16.57 37.84 -18.29
CA ALA A 233 16.40 38.42 -16.97
C ALA A 233 14.97 38.20 -16.39
N ILE A 234 13.93 38.24 -17.23
CA ILE A 234 12.55 37.94 -16.81
C ILE A 234 12.41 36.46 -16.45
N LEU A 235 12.99 35.55 -17.26
CA LEU A 235 12.96 34.12 -17.02
C LEU A 235 13.71 33.74 -15.75
N GLU A 236 14.92 34.29 -15.53
CA GLU A 236 15.70 34.10 -14.31
C GLU A 236 14.93 34.59 -13.07
N LYS A 237 14.32 35.79 -13.14
CA LYS A 237 13.48 36.31 -12.05
C LYS A 237 12.25 35.43 -11.77
N ARG A 238 11.67 34.83 -12.81
CA ARG A 238 10.55 33.89 -12.68
C ARG A 238 11.01 32.55 -12.07
N GLU A 239 12.17 32.04 -12.47
CA GLU A 239 12.77 30.84 -11.91
C GLU A 239 13.08 31.02 -10.42
N GLU A 240 13.68 32.14 -10.04
CA GLU A 240 13.98 32.44 -8.63
C GLU A 240 12.71 32.52 -7.78
N ARG A 241 11.64 33.11 -8.33
CA ARG A 241 10.32 33.08 -7.71
C ARG A 241 9.78 31.66 -7.55
N TYR A 242 9.96 30.79 -8.54
CA TYR A 242 9.54 29.39 -8.44
C TYR A 242 10.32 28.62 -7.38
N LYS A 243 11.65 28.79 -7.30
CA LYS A 243 12.47 28.20 -6.24
C LYS A 243 12.01 28.64 -4.86
N THR A 244 11.72 29.93 -4.70
CA THR A 244 11.23 30.50 -3.43
C THR A 244 9.87 29.91 -3.03
N VAL A 245 8.90 29.89 -3.96
CA VAL A 245 7.58 29.32 -3.70
C VAL A 245 7.67 27.82 -3.41
N PHE A 246 8.52 27.08 -4.12
CA PHE A 246 8.73 25.66 -3.87
C PHE A 246 9.32 25.42 -2.47
N ALA A 247 10.36 26.15 -2.09
CA ALA A 247 10.96 26.07 -0.76
C ALA A 247 9.95 26.39 0.36
N GLU A 248 9.10 27.40 0.16
CA GLU A 248 8.02 27.74 1.09
C GLU A 248 7.01 26.59 1.22
N ARG A 249 6.56 26.01 0.10
CA ARG A 249 5.59 24.90 0.09
C ARG A 249 6.15 23.64 0.75
N ILE A 250 7.40 23.29 0.47
CA ILE A 250 8.08 22.15 1.12
C ILE A 250 8.23 22.41 2.62
N SER A 251 8.57 23.63 3.04
CA SER A 251 8.64 24.00 4.46
C SER A 251 7.29 23.84 5.18
N VAL A 252 6.19 24.28 4.55
CA VAL A 252 4.84 24.07 5.09
C VAL A 252 4.52 22.58 5.22
N PHE A 253 4.82 21.78 4.19
CA PHE A 253 4.58 20.34 4.21
C PHE A 253 5.38 19.65 5.33
N ARG A 254 6.67 19.95 5.46
CA ARG A 254 7.53 19.38 6.52
C ARG A 254 7.03 19.76 7.92
N ARG A 255 6.57 20.99 8.11
CA ARG A 255 5.96 21.42 9.39
C ARG A 255 4.67 20.65 9.68
N ALA A 256 3.82 20.46 8.68
CA ALA A 256 2.62 19.64 8.82
C ALA A 256 2.94 18.20 9.20
N CYS A 257 3.91 17.56 8.52
CA CYS A 257 4.36 16.20 8.88
C CYS A 257 4.90 16.12 10.31
N CYS A 258 5.68 17.12 10.73
CA CYS A 258 6.19 17.20 12.09
C CYS A 258 5.08 17.31 13.14
N SER A 259 4.03 18.10 12.87
CA SER A 259 2.89 18.25 13.77
C SER A 259 1.95 17.04 13.77
N LEU A 260 1.76 16.37 12.63
CA LEU A 260 0.83 15.25 12.49
C LEU A 260 1.43 13.92 12.92
N PHE A 261 2.69 13.67 12.58
CA PHE A 261 3.33 12.36 12.77
C PHE A 261 4.46 12.38 13.81
N GLY A 262 4.82 13.57 14.32
CA GLY A 262 5.86 13.71 15.35
C GLY A 262 7.29 13.59 14.83
N TYR A 263 7.51 13.71 13.51
CA TYR A 263 8.84 13.60 12.90
C TYR A 263 9.25 14.83 12.09
N LYS A 264 10.43 15.37 12.39
CA LYS A 264 11.13 16.33 11.53
C LYS A 264 11.89 15.56 10.46
N ILE A 265 11.38 15.61 9.23
CA ILE A 265 11.95 14.92 8.06
C ILE A 265 12.92 15.87 7.36
N VAL A 266 14.17 15.51 7.10
CA VAL A 266 15.16 16.26 6.28
C VAL A 266 15.48 15.42 5.05
N MET A 267 15.69 16.06 3.90
CA MET A 267 16.08 15.41 2.65
C MET A 267 17.47 15.90 2.26
N ASP A 268 18.40 14.97 2.02
CA ASP A 268 19.77 15.24 1.60
C ASP A 268 20.11 14.38 0.38
N ASP A 269 20.66 14.99 -0.66
CA ASP A 269 21.16 14.24 -1.82
C ASP A 269 22.56 13.72 -1.51
N GLN A 270 22.69 12.40 -1.41
CA GLN A 270 23.97 11.75 -1.18
C GLN A 270 24.37 10.90 -2.39
N HIS A 271 25.66 10.63 -2.51
CA HIS A 271 26.18 9.69 -3.49
C HIS A 271 26.68 8.47 -2.75
N ARG A 272 26.24 7.28 -3.16
CA ARG A 272 26.87 6.05 -2.67
C ARG A 272 28.35 6.03 -3.07
N PRO A 273 29.20 5.25 -2.37
CA PRO A 273 30.59 5.03 -2.77
C PRO A 273 30.74 4.58 -4.24
N ASN A 274 29.67 4.00 -4.78
CA ASN A 274 29.52 3.45 -6.12
C ASN A 274 29.18 4.53 -7.18
N GLY A 275 29.04 5.81 -6.79
CA GLY A 275 28.70 6.93 -7.67
C GLY A 275 27.22 7.07 -8.03
N ILE A 276 26.34 6.21 -7.50
CA ILE A 276 24.89 6.27 -7.75
C ILE A 276 24.27 7.35 -6.84
N PRO A 277 23.51 8.32 -7.39
CA PRO A 277 22.80 9.30 -6.58
C PRO A 277 21.68 8.62 -5.81
N VAL A 278 21.63 8.87 -4.49
CA VAL A 278 20.60 8.35 -3.59
C VAL A 278 20.05 9.50 -2.76
N THR A 279 18.73 9.58 -2.67
CA THR A 279 18.08 10.58 -1.82
C THR A 279 17.98 10.01 -0.41
N ARG A 280 18.65 10.66 0.54
CA ARG A 280 18.60 10.27 1.95
C ARG A 280 17.55 11.09 2.70
N PHE A 281 16.73 10.41 3.48
CA PHE A 281 15.78 11.01 4.39
C PHE A 281 16.20 10.78 5.84
N THR A 282 16.35 11.87 6.59
CA THR A 282 16.63 11.83 8.02
C THR A 282 15.38 12.18 8.81
N LEU A 283 14.92 11.29 9.66
CA LEU A 283 13.77 11.47 10.54
C LEU A 283 14.25 11.67 11.98
N GLN A 284 13.92 12.82 12.55
CA GLN A 284 14.16 13.11 13.97
C GLN A 284 12.82 13.20 14.69
N SER A 285 12.62 12.41 15.75
CA SER A 285 11.41 12.48 16.57
C SER A 285 11.35 13.80 17.34
N ILE A 286 10.16 14.40 17.49
CA ILE A 286 9.95 15.56 18.36
C ILE A 286 10.20 15.24 19.84
N TYR A 287 10.15 13.96 20.19
CA TYR A 287 10.40 13.44 21.54
C TYR A 287 11.84 12.98 21.76
N ALA A 288 12.73 13.14 20.77
CA ALA A 288 14.14 12.81 20.89
C ALA A 288 14.78 13.50 22.11
N GLN A 289 15.59 12.76 22.87
CA GLN A 289 16.28 13.29 24.05
C GLN A 289 17.63 13.92 23.69
N SER A 290 18.23 13.47 22.58
CA SER A 290 19.47 14.02 22.03
C SER A 290 19.40 14.25 20.52
N ASP A 291 20.30 15.09 20.01
CA ASP A 291 20.46 15.32 18.56
C ASP A 291 21.02 14.10 17.80
N GLY A 292 21.45 13.05 18.52
CA GLY A 292 21.89 11.78 17.94
C GLY A 292 20.76 10.81 17.61
N GLU A 293 19.54 11.02 18.14
CA GLU A 293 18.39 10.14 17.91
C GLU A 293 17.71 10.43 16.57
N LYS A 294 18.41 10.04 15.51
CA LYS A 294 17.97 10.24 14.13
C LYS A 294 17.89 8.89 13.42
N LEU A 295 16.82 8.70 12.67
CA LEU A 295 16.66 7.58 11.76
C LEU A 295 17.06 8.04 10.36
N GLU A 296 17.88 7.25 9.68
CA GLU A 296 18.31 7.55 8.31
C GLU A 296 17.73 6.50 7.36
N PHE A 297 17.20 6.96 6.22
CA PHE A 297 16.62 6.11 5.20
C PHE A 297 17.16 6.51 3.82
N ASP A 298 17.59 5.53 3.03
CA ASP A 298 17.91 5.74 1.62
C ASP A 298 16.67 5.43 0.78
N TYR A 299 16.28 6.38 -0.08
CA TYR A 299 15.19 6.22 -1.04
C TYR A 299 15.74 6.02 -2.44
N GLU A 300 15.37 4.89 -3.05
CA GLU A 300 15.79 4.51 -4.40
C GLU A 300 14.62 3.88 -5.15
N SER A 301 14.21 4.51 -6.25
CA SER A 301 13.23 3.94 -7.20
C SER A 301 11.94 3.42 -6.58
N GLY A 302 11.46 4.05 -5.50
CA GLY A 302 10.25 3.65 -4.78
C GLY A 302 10.51 2.79 -3.52
N ASN A 303 11.72 2.27 -3.35
CA ASN A 303 12.12 1.50 -2.18
C ASN A 303 12.78 2.40 -1.14
N THR A 304 12.37 2.24 0.12
CA THR A 304 12.94 2.98 1.26
C THR A 304 13.65 2.00 2.18
N ASN A 305 14.96 2.15 2.33
CA ASN A 305 15.79 1.25 3.13
C ASN A 305 16.32 1.99 4.36
N ILE A 306 16.14 1.42 5.55
CA ILE A 306 16.71 1.97 6.78
C ILE A 306 18.22 1.74 6.84
N LEU A 307 18.95 2.76 7.27
CA LEU A 307 20.39 2.71 7.48
C LEU A 307 20.72 2.42 8.94
N VAL A 308 21.82 1.68 9.13
CA VAL A 308 22.37 1.39 10.45
C VAL A 308 23.27 2.54 10.87
N ASN A 309 22.93 3.17 11.97
CA ASN A 309 23.67 4.24 12.64
C ASN A 309 23.71 3.97 14.15
N GLU A 310 24.34 4.85 14.92
CA GLU A 310 24.50 4.66 16.38
C GLU A 310 23.16 4.49 17.10
N TYR A 311 22.12 5.22 16.69
CA TYR A 311 20.79 5.15 17.30
C TYR A 311 20.05 3.85 16.94
N THR A 312 20.03 3.48 15.67
CA THR A 312 19.37 2.23 15.21
C THR A 312 20.13 0.97 15.63
N SER A 313 21.40 1.10 15.99
CA SER A 313 22.21 0.00 16.56
C SER A 313 21.91 -0.27 18.03
N GLN A 314 21.19 0.63 18.73
CA GLN A 314 20.78 0.39 20.11
C GLN A 314 19.90 -0.87 20.20
N PRO A 315 20.04 -1.72 21.23
CA PRO A 315 19.33 -2.99 21.30
C PRO A 315 17.81 -2.88 21.15
N GLU A 316 17.21 -1.87 21.79
CA GLU A 316 15.76 -1.64 21.76
C GLU A 316 15.28 -1.26 20.36
N ILE A 317 16.00 -0.36 19.69
CA ILE A 317 15.65 0.14 18.36
C ILE A 317 15.95 -0.92 17.30
N SER A 318 17.10 -1.59 17.39
CA SER A 318 17.49 -2.66 16.48
C SER A 318 16.46 -3.80 16.50
N HIS A 319 15.94 -4.17 17.67
CA HIS A 319 14.89 -5.17 17.78
C HIS A 319 13.60 -4.71 17.08
N GLN A 320 13.20 -3.45 17.27
CA GLN A 320 12.04 -2.88 16.57
C GLN A 320 12.24 -2.85 15.06
N VAL A 321 13.43 -2.49 14.58
CA VAL A 321 13.76 -2.53 13.14
C VAL A 321 13.64 -3.94 12.60
N GLU A 322 14.13 -4.95 13.31
CA GLU A 322 14.01 -6.34 12.88
C GLU A 322 12.54 -6.79 12.80
N VAL A 323 11.73 -6.46 13.80
CA VAL A 323 10.33 -6.86 13.85
C VAL A 323 9.48 -6.09 12.83
N PHE A 324 9.51 -4.76 12.87
CA PHE A 324 8.60 -3.94 12.07
C PHE A 324 9.07 -3.77 10.62
N ILE A 325 10.37 -3.57 10.40
CA ILE A 325 10.90 -3.33 9.04
C ILE A 325 11.26 -4.65 8.36
N ARG A 326 12.01 -5.55 9.01
CA ARG A 326 12.44 -6.80 8.33
C ARG A 326 11.36 -7.87 8.26
N LYS A 327 10.63 -8.12 9.37
CA LYS A 327 9.60 -9.18 9.39
C LYS A 327 8.25 -8.71 8.85
N MET A 328 7.83 -7.49 9.19
CA MET A 328 6.51 -6.96 8.79
C MET A 328 6.55 -6.02 7.58
N ASN A 329 7.73 -5.68 7.06
CA ASN A 329 7.92 -4.80 5.91
C ASN A 329 7.14 -3.47 6.01
N SER A 330 7.08 -2.89 7.22
CA SER A 330 6.25 -1.72 7.51
C SER A 330 7.01 -0.66 8.29
N ILE A 331 7.55 0.33 7.57
CA ILE A 331 8.12 1.55 8.13
C ILE A 331 7.07 2.36 8.92
N PRO A 332 5.81 2.51 8.45
CA PRO A 332 4.79 3.23 9.23
C PRO A 332 4.50 2.59 10.59
N ALA A 333 4.48 1.24 10.67
CA ALA A 333 4.29 0.56 11.95
C ALA A 333 5.48 0.76 12.89
N PHE A 334 6.70 0.72 12.34
CA PHE A 334 7.93 1.02 13.08
C PHE A 334 7.92 2.43 13.68
N THR A 335 7.66 3.45 12.85
CA THR A 335 7.68 4.85 13.30
C THR A 335 6.53 5.17 14.26
N ALA A 336 5.35 4.57 14.07
CA ALA A 336 4.26 4.72 15.03
C ALA A 336 4.59 4.13 16.41
N ASN A 337 5.16 2.91 16.46
CA ASN A 337 5.58 2.29 17.71
C ASN A 337 6.67 3.13 18.40
N LEU A 338 7.67 3.56 17.63
CA LEU A 338 8.77 4.37 18.15
C LEU A 338 8.26 5.71 18.70
N THR A 339 7.34 6.39 18.02
CA THR A 339 6.72 7.62 18.52
C THR A 339 6.03 7.39 19.87
N MET A 340 5.26 6.30 20.00
CA MET A 340 4.58 5.96 21.26
C MET A 340 5.57 5.68 22.39
N GLU A 341 6.64 4.92 22.12
CA GLU A 341 7.67 4.64 23.12
C GLU A 341 8.45 5.90 23.53
N SER A 342 8.88 6.72 22.57
CA SER A 342 9.57 7.98 22.88
C SER A 342 8.68 8.95 23.66
N PHE A 343 7.38 9.01 23.33
CA PHE A 343 6.41 9.79 24.08
C PHE A 343 6.27 9.29 25.52
N ASN A 344 6.12 7.97 25.71
CA ASN A 344 6.01 7.36 27.03
C ASN A 344 7.27 7.61 27.87
N LYS A 345 8.46 7.43 27.28
CA LYS A 345 9.75 7.70 27.95
C LYS A 345 9.87 9.17 28.38
N ARG A 346 9.34 10.11 27.60
CA ARG A 346 9.38 11.54 27.93
C ARG A 346 8.32 11.98 28.94
N THR A 347 7.18 11.29 28.98
CA THR A 347 6.05 11.66 29.84
C THR A 347 6.09 10.95 31.20
N LEU A 348 6.74 9.79 31.27
CA LEU A 348 6.91 9.00 32.50
C LEU A 348 8.27 9.21 33.17
N SER A 349 9.20 9.91 32.50
CA SER A 349 10.41 10.47 33.12
C SER A 349 10.14 11.86 33.66
#